data_AF-A0AAW8QUU4-F1
#
_entry.id   AF-A0AAW8QUU4-F1
#
_cell.length_a   1.000
_cell.length_b   1.000
_cell.length_c   1.000
_cell.angle_alpha   90.00
_cell.angle_beta   90.00
_cell.angle_gamma   90.00
#
_symmetry.space_group_name_H-M   'P 1'
#
loop_
_entity.id
_entity.type
_entity.pdbx_description
1 polymer ?
#
loop_
_entity_poly.entity_id
_entity_poly.type
_entity_poly.pdbx_seq_one_letter_code
_entity_poly.pdbx_strand_id
1 'polypeptide(L)'
;MDIKWLKEQGYNLEKHFSPEFIKSGELARQKSFHEMVEELKGKESRNFERLNQIKKHPLVELKGAIENLANKYKQDANALTLLGDLDKSRVYHMIADQLDQLLKA
;
A
#
# COMPACT_ATOMS: atom_id res chain seq x y z
N MET A 1 13.06 35.46 3.29
CA MET A 1 12.11 36.33 2.54
C MET A 1 11.12 36.88 3.58
N ASP A 2 11.02 38.19 3.75
CA ASP A 2 10.23 38.81 4.84
C ASP A 2 8.73 38.82 4.49
N ILE A 3 7.91 38.20 5.34
CA ILE A 3 6.45 38.10 5.18
C ILE A 3 5.81 39.50 5.18
N LYS A 4 6.40 40.48 5.90
CA LYS A 4 5.91 41.86 5.92
C LYS A 4 6.05 42.52 4.56
N TRP A 5 7.20 42.35 3.92
CA TRP A 5 7.46 42.89 2.58
C TRP A 5 6.48 42.33 1.55
N LEU A 6 6.20 41.03 1.58
CA LEU A 6 5.24 40.40 0.66
C LEU A 6 3.80 40.92 0.86
N LYS A 7 3.37 41.14 2.11
CA LYS A 7 2.05 41.74 2.40
C LYS A 7 1.95 43.16 1.89
N GLU A 8 3.01 43.94 2.02
CA GLU A 8 3.05 45.33 1.55
C GLU A 8 3.03 45.41 0.02
N GLN A 9 3.70 44.49 -0.67
CA GLN A 9 3.59 44.35 -2.13
C GLN A 9 2.15 43.98 -2.55
N GLY A 10 1.51 43.04 -1.85
CA GLY A 10 0.12 42.65 -2.12
C GLY A 10 -0.86 43.80 -1.98
N TYR A 11 -0.77 44.55 -0.88
CA TYR A 11 -1.64 45.70 -0.61
C TYR A 11 -1.45 46.84 -1.61
N ASN A 12 -0.21 47.08 -2.07
CA ASN A 12 0.07 48.08 -3.11
C ASN A 12 -0.45 47.66 -4.48
N LEU A 13 -0.37 46.36 -4.84
CA LEU A 13 -1.00 45.88 -6.07
C LEU A 13 -2.53 46.00 -6.01
N GLU A 14 -3.16 45.59 -4.91
CA GLU A 14 -4.63 45.61 -4.76
C GLU A 14 -5.24 47.01 -4.92
N LYS A 15 -4.53 48.08 -4.54
CA LYS A 15 -4.97 49.48 -4.75
C LYS A 15 -5.19 49.84 -6.22
N HIS A 16 -4.50 49.16 -7.15
CA HIS A 16 -4.56 49.46 -8.58
C HIS A 16 -5.55 48.57 -9.35
N PHE A 17 -6.15 47.58 -8.70
CA PHE A 17 -7.13 46.69 -9.31
C PHE A 17 -8.56 47.01 -8.84
N SER A 18 -9.53 46.83 -9.74
CA SER A 18 -10.94 46.97 -9.39
C SER A 18 -11.36 45.87 -8.40
N PRO A 19 -12.14 46.18 -7.35
CA PRO A 19 -12.59 45.19 -6.36
C PRO A 19 -13.30 43.98 -6.97
N GLU A 20 -14.02 44.16 -8.08
CA GLU A 20 -14.68 43.07 -8.80
C GLU A 20 -13.70 42.09 -9.47
N PHE A 21 -12.56 42.61 -9.95
CA PHE A 21 -11.52 41.80 -10.57
C PHE A 21 -10.81 40.93 -9.52
N ILE A 22 -10.58 41.49 -8.32
CA ILE A 22 -10.02 40.76 -7.18
C ILE A 22 -10.97 39.64 -6.73
N LYS A 23 -12.26 39.96 -6.55
CA LYS A 23 -13.31 38.98 -6.18
C LYS A 23 -13.46 37.86 -7.21
N SER A 24 -13.44 38.19 -8.49
CA SER A 24 -13.51 37.19 -9.58
C SER A 24 -12.30 36.24 -9.54
N GLY A 25 -11.09 36.79 -9.31
CA GLY A 25 -9.88 35.99 -9.14
C GLY A 25 -9.90 35.09 -7.90
N GLU A 26 -10.42 35.59 -6.77
CA GLU A 26 -10.59 34.78 -5.56
C GLU A 26 -11.61 33.65 -5.74
N LEU A 27 -12.74 33.93 -6.40
CA LEU A 27 -13.75 32.93 -6.71
C LEU A 27 -13.19 31.84 -7.62
N ALA A 28 -12.39 32.21 -8.63
CA ALA A 28 -11.72 31.27 -9.52
C ALA A 28 -10.72 30.38 -8.77
N ARG A 29 -9.93 30.96 -7.86
CA ARG A 29 -9.02 30.20 -6.99
C ARG A 29 -9.80 29.22 -6.10
N GLN A 30 -10.87 29.67 -5.46
CA GLN A 30 -11.70 28.84 -4.59
C GLN A 30 -12.31 27.65 -5.34
N LYS A 31 -12.82 27.87 -6.56
CA LYS A 31 -13.34 26.79 -7.41
C LYS A 31 -12.25 25.78 -7.78
N SER A 32 -11.07 26.26 -8.16
CA SER A 32 -9.92 25.39 -8.49
C SER A 32 -9.48 24.53 -7.30
N PHE A 33 -9.44 25.10 -6.10
CA PHE A 33 -9.16 24.33 -4.89
C PHE A 33 -10.25 23.30 -4.59
N HIS A 34 -11.52 23.65 -4.77
CA HIS A 34 -12.61 22.70 -4.54
C HIS A 34 -12.55 21.52 -5.51
N GLU A 35 -12.32 21.77 -6.79
CA GLU A 35 -12.17 20.73 -7.82
C GLU A 35 -10.98 19.81 -7.53
N MET A 36 -9.84 20.36 -7.11
CA MET A 36 -8.67 19.58 -6.70
C MET A 36 -8.97 18.69 -5.49
N VAL A 37 -9.71 19.19 -4.49
CA VAL A 37 -10.10 18.41 -3.31
C VAL A 37 -11.05 17.27 -3.68
N GLU A 38 -12.02 17.51 -4.57
CA GLU A 38 -12.94 16.47 -5.03
C GLU A 38 -12.24 15.42 -5.90
N GLU A 39 -11.29 15.82 -6.75
CA GLU A 39 -10.43 14.87 -7.47
C GLU A 39 -9.59 13.99 -6.53
N LEU A 40 -9.04 14.57 -5.47
CA LEU A 40 -8.24 13.84 -4.48
C LEU A 40 -9.11 12.84 -3.70
N LYS A 41 -10.30 13.25 -3.25
CA LYS A 41 -11.28 12.33 -2.63
C LYS A 41 -11.70 11.21 -3.58
N GLY A 42 -11.91 11.51 -4.86
CA GLY A 42 -12.24 10.51 -5.88
C GLY A 42 -11.08 9.57 -6.19
N LYS A 43 -9.83 10.02 -6.08
CA LYS A 43 -8.63 9.17 -6.19
C LYS A 43 -8.46 8.28 -4.95
N GLU A 44 -8.65 8.81 -3.75
CA GLU A 44 -8.64 8.02 -2.51
C GLU A 44 -9.72 6.93 -2.53
N SER A 45 -10.96 7.28 -2.89
CA SER A 45 -12.07 6.32 -2.96
C SER A 45 -11.78 5.17 -3.93
N ARG A 46 -11.22 5.47 -5.12
CA ARG A 46 -10.80 4.46 -6.09
C ARG A 46 -9.61 3.62 -5.60
N ASN A 47 -8.70 4.20 -4.83
CA ASN A 47 -7.59 3.46 -4.22
C ASN A 47 -8.09 2.51 -3.12
N PHE A 48 -9.01 2.95 -2.25
CA PHE A 48 -9.64 2.08 -1.25
C PHE A 48 -10.45 0.95 -1.90
N GLU A 49 -11.14 1.21 -3.00
CA GLU A 49 -11.87 0.19 -3.76
C GLU A 49 -10.94 -0.84 -4.41
N ARG A 50 -9.80 -0.40 -4.97
CA ARG A 50 -8.74 -1.29 -5.46
C ARG A 50 -8.10 -2.13 -4.36
N LEU A 51 -7.86 -1.55 -3.19
CA LEU A 51 -7.35 -2.28 -2.01
C LEU A 51 -8.35 -3.33 -1.52
N ASN A 52 -9.66 -3.05 -1.59
CA ASN A 52 -10.71 -4.03 -1.29
C ASN A 52 -10.86 -5.13 -2.35
N GLN A 53 -10.39 -4.91 -3.59
CA GLN A 53 -10.31 -5.92 -4.65
C GLN A 53 -9.04 -6.79 -4.56
N ILE A 54 -7.97 -6.31 -3.91
CA ILE A 54 -6.87 -7.16 -3.47
C ILE A 54 -7.43 -8.04 -2.37
N LYS A 55 -7.90 -9.22 -2.81
CA LYS A 55 -8.61 -10.28 -2.09
C LYS A 55 -8.56 -10.18 -0.57
N LYS A 56 -9.68 -10.44 0.10
CA LYS A 56 -9.79 -10.54 1.56
C LYS A 56 -9.10 -11.78 2.17
N HIS A 57 -8.38 -12.57 1.37
CA HIS A 57 -7.82 -13.86 1.80
C HIS A 57 -6.33 -14.14 1.47
N PRO A 58 -5.42 -13.18 1.20
CA PRO A 58 -4.03 -13.49 0.88
C PRO A 58 -3.34 -14.18 2.05
N LEU A 59 -3.70 -13.86 3.29
CA LEU A 59 -3.13 -14.51 4.46
C LEU A 59 -3.60 -15.98 4.60
N VAL A 60 -4.87 -16.25 4.31
CA VAL A 60 -5.45 -17.61 4.37
C VAL A 60 -4.90 -18.46 3.22
N GLU A 61 -4.84 -17.90 2.00
CA GLU A 61 -4.22 -18.53 0.84
C GLU A 61 -2.72 -18.80 1.09
N LEU A 62 -2.00 -17.86 1.72
CA LEU A 62 -0.59 -18.02 2.08
C LEU A 62 -0.38 -19.09 3.14
N LYS A 63 -1.19 -19.12 4.20
CA LYS A 63 -1.14 -20.19 5.22
C LYS A 63 -1.38 -21.56 4.59
N GLY A 64 -2.40 -21.69 3.74
CA GLY A 64 -2.67 -22.94 3.02
C GLY A 64 -1.54 -23.34 2.06
N ALA A 65 -0.88 -22.38 1.40
CA ALA A 65 0.27 -22.65 0.55
C ALA A 65 1.49 -23.16 1.36
N ILE A 66 1.76 -22.58 2.53
CA ILE A 66 2.83 -23.01 3.42
C ILE A 66 2.53 -24.41 4.00
N GLU A 67 1.29 -24.69 4.39
CA GLU A 67 0.86 -26.04 4.85
C GLU A 67 1.09 -27.11 3.78
N ASN A 68 0.69 -26.82 2.55
CA ASN A 68 0.91 -27.74 1.42
C ASN A 68 2.40 -27.97 1.18
N LEU A 69 3.22 -26.92 1.30
CA LEU A 69 4.66 -27.03 1.13
C LEU A 69 5.30 -27.88 2.23
N ALA A 70 4.91 -27.69 3.49
CA ALA A 70 5.39 -28.49 4.63
C ALA A 70 5.06 -29.97 4.45
N ASN A 71 3.82 -30.28 4.04
CA ASN A 71 3.39 -31.65 3.78
C ASN A 71 4.17 -32.31 2.65
N LYS A 72 4.47 -31.56 1.57
CA LYS A 72 5.31 -32.05 0.47
C LYS A 72 6.71 -32.39 0.94
N TYR A 73 7.37 -31.51 1.72
CA TYR A 73 8.70 -31.79 2.24
C TYR A 73 8.74 -33.01 3.17
N LYS A 74 7.69 -33.25 3.97
CA LYS A 74 7.56 -34.49 4.78
C LYS A 74 7.47 -35.74 3.90
N GLN A 75 6.65 -35.68 2.84
CA GLN A 75 6.50 -36.80 1.90
C GLN A 75 7.82 -37.08 1.17
N ASP A 76 8.49 -36.04 0.67
CA ASP A 76 9.76 -36.17 -0.04
C ASP A 76 10.87 -36.66 0.89
N ALA A 77 10.92 -36.20 2.15
CA ALA A 77 11.86 -36.71 3.15
C ALA A 77 11.67 -38.21 3.40
N ASN A 78 10.42 -38.65 3.57
CA ASN A 78 10.10 -40.07 3.72
C ASN A 78 10.51 -40.89 2.48
N ALA A 79 10.27 -40.38 1.27
CA ALA A 79 10.69 -41.03 0.05
C ALA A 79 12.21 -41.15 -0.05
N LEU A 80 12.95 -40.10 0.32
CA LEU A 80 14.42 -40.10 0.36
C LEU A 80 14.97 -41.09 1.39
N THR A 81 14.32 -41.22 2.55
CA THR A 81 14.65 -42.24 3.55
C THR A 81 14.51 -43.65 2.96
N LEU A 82 13.42 -43.93 2.24
CA LEU A 82 13.19 -45.22 1.58
C LEU A 82 14.23 -45.50 0.48
N LEU A 83 14.69 -44.45 -0.21
CA LEU A 83 15.73 -44.53 -1.24
C LEU A 83 17.16 -44.61 -0.67
N GLY A 84 17.32 -44.51 0.66
CA GLY A 84 18.62 -44.58 1.34
C GLY A 84 19.41 -43.26 1.36
N ASP A 85 18.84 -42.17 0.86
CA ASP A 85 19.45 -40.83 0.90
C ASP A 85 19.10 -40.12 2.22
N LEU A 86 19.74 -40.59 3.30
CA LEU A 86 19.46 -40.15 4.67
C LEU A 86 19.87 -38.71 4.93
N ASP A 87 20.95 -38.23 4.30
CA ASP A 87 21.42 -36.85 4.48
C ASP A 87 20.43 -35.87 3.88
N LYS A 88 19.93 -36.15 2.67
CA LYS A 88 18.93 -35.29 2.03
C LYS A 88 17.57 -35.40 2.71
N SER A 89 17.19 -36.59 3.17
CA SER A 89 15.99 -36.78 3.99
C SER A 89 15.99 -35.91 5.24
N ARG A 90 17.11 -35.87 5.98
CA ARG A 90 17.26 -35.02 7.18
C ARG A 90 17.06 -33.54 6.85
N VAL A 91 17.65 -33.06 5.76
CA VAL A 91 17.48 -31.67 5.32
C VAL A 91 16.01 -31.36 5.02
N TYR A 92 15.31 -32.27 4.35
CA TYR A 92 13.91 -32.07 3.98
C TYR A 92 12.99 -32.12 5.20
N HIS A 93 13.26 -33.00 6.17
CA HIS A 93 12.58 -32.99 7.46
C HIS A 93 12.77 -31.67 8.20
N MET A 94 14.00 -31.15 8.24
CA MET A 94 14.30 -29.90 8.93
C MET A 94 13.58 -28.70 8.28
N ILE A 95 13.50 -28.67 6.94
CA ILE A 95 12.72 -27.66 6.20
C ILE A 95 11.23 -27.77 6.55
N ALA A 96 10.67 -28.98 6.58
CA ALA A 96 9.27 -29.17 6.96
C ALA A 96 8.97 -28.67 8.39
N ASP A 97 9.87 -28.94 9.34
CA ASP A 97 9.72 -28.49 10.72
C ASP A 97 9.77 -26.95 10.85
N GLN A 98 10.63 -26.29 10.07
CA GLN A 98 10.68 -24.82 9.99
C GLN A 98 9.39 -24.23 9.41
N LEU A 99 8.81 -24.86 8.38
CA LEU A 99 7.54 -24.44 7.81
C LEU A 99 6.37 -24.64 8.79
N ASP A 100 6.35 -25.74 9.54
CA ASP A 100 5.37 -25.97 10.61
C ASP A 100 5.49 -24.93 11.73
N GLN A 101 6.72 -24.51 12.08
CA GLN A 101 6.93 -23.46 13.07
C GLN A 101 6.42 -22.10 12.59
N LEU A 102 6.61 -21.77 11.31
CA LEU A 102 6.08 -20.56 10.70
C LEU A 102 4.55 -20.49 10.71
N LEU A 103 3.88 -21.65 10.65
CA LEU A 103 2.41 -21.74 10.71
C LEU A 103 1.84 -21.62 12.13
N LYS A 104 2.64 -21.97 13.14
CA LYS A 104 2.28 -21.88 14.56
C LYS A 104 2.44 -20.47 15.13
N ALA A 105 3.26 -19.63 14.49
CA ALA A 105 3.43 -18.22 14.81
C ALA A 105 2.22 -17.37 14.34
#